data_AF-A0A957VKA4-F1
#
_entry.id   AF-A0A957VKA4-F1
#
_cell.length_a   1.000
_cell.length_b   1.000
_cell.length_c   1.000
_cell.angle_alpha   90.00
_cell.angle_beta   90.00
_cell.angle_gamma   90.00
#
_symmetry.space_group_name_H-M   'P 1'
#
loop_
_entity.id
_entity.type
_entity.pdbx_description
1 polymer ?
#
loop_
_entity_poly.entity_id
_entity_poly.type
_entity_poly.pdbx_seq_one_letter_code
_entity_poly.pdbx_strand_id
1 'polypeptide(L)'
;MSEFDRFARFYDADYRFYDEDIDLVVELAQQAGGDALELGCGTGRVLVPVAAAGGRVTGVDASPALLDIARRKLETTGLAARADLVEQDLRTFDVGAARFRFAFCVSNTLMHLTNPADQMRVLRRAHHHLQPGGTLLLALFNPDVPRLVEVAGT
;
A
#
# COMPACT_ATOMS: atom_id res chain seq x y z
N MET A 1 -11.03 8.62 -12.78
CA MET A 1 -10.35 7.48 -13.43
C MET A 1 -8.87 7.64 -13.16
N SER A 2 -8.28 6.67 -12.48
CA SER A 2 -6.86 6.69 -12.13
C SER A 2 -6.03 6.45 -13.39
N GLU A 3 -4.84 7.06 -13.51
CA GLU A 3 -3.93 6.76 -14.63
C GLU A 3 -3.55 5.27 -14.65
N PHE A 4 -3.53 4.64 -13.48
CA PHE A 4 -3.27 3.21 -13.32
C PHE A 4 -4.34 2.31 -13.94
N ASP A 5 -5.58 2.79 -14.10
CA ASP A 5 -6.66 1.98 -14.71
C ASP A 5 -6.29 1.53 -16.13
N ARG A 6 -5.53 2.35 -16.86
CA ARG A 6 -5.13 2.09 -18.25
C ARG A 6 -4.09 0.98 -18.39
N PHE A 7 -3.27 0.77 -17.35
CA PHE A 7 -2.15 -0.17 -17.37
C PHE A 7 -2.32 -1.32 -16.37
N ALA A 8 -3.44 -1.37 -15.64
CA ALA A 8 -3.73 -2.37 -14.61
C ALA A 8 -3.42 -3.83 -15.05
N ARG A 9 -3.75 -4.18 -16.30
CA ARG A 9 -3.49 -5.53 -16.85
C ARG A 9 -2.00 -5.92 -16.96
N PHE A 10 -1.10 -4.95 -16.95
CA PHE A 10 0.35 -5.17 -17.02
C PHE A 10 1.03 -4.99 -15.66
N TYR A 11 0.32 -4.46 -14.67
CA TYR A 11 0.89 -4.06 -13.38
C TYR A 11 1.65 -5.21 -12.69
N ASP A 12 1.04 -6.39 -12.61
CA ASP A 12 1.71 -7.55 -12.00
C ASP A 12 2.96 -8.01 -12.77
N ALA A 13 3.00 -7.81 -14.09
CA ALA A 13 4.17 -8.15 -14.89
C ALA A 13 5.32 -7.15 -14.65
N ASP A 14 5.00 -5.86 -14.48
CA ASP A 14 5.98 -4.81 -14.18
C ASP A 14 6.58 -4.97 -12.77
N TYR A 15 5.75 -5.39 -11.81
CA TYR A 15 6.14 -5.58 -10.41
C TYR A 15 6.58 -7.02 -10.07
N ARG A 16 6.70 -7.91 -11.05
CA ARG A 16 6.97 -9.35 -10.83
C ARG A 16 8.25 -9.65 -10.04
N PHE A 17 9.22 -8.74 -10.07
CA PHE A 17 10.52 -8.87 -9.38
C PHE A 17 10.67 -7.88 -8.22
N TYR A 18 9.60 -7.18 -7.86
CA TYR A 18 9.55 -6.34 -6.67
C TYR A 18 8.98 -7.18 -5.52
N ASP A 19 9.79 -8.08 -4.97
CA ASP A 19 9.42 -8.97 -3.86
C ASP A 19 10.25 -8.73 -2.58
N GLU A 20 11.35 -7.96 -2.68
CA GLU A 20 12.30 -7.70 -1.59
C GLU A 20 11.68 -7.11 -0.31
N ASP A 21 10.57 -6.37 -0.42
CA ASP A 21 9.88 -5.74 0.72
C ASP A 21 8.80 -6.63 1.35
N ILE A 22 8.39 -7.72 0.71
CA ILE A 22 7.24 -8.54 1.14
C ILE A 22 7.51 -9.16 2.50
N ASP A 23 8.65 -9.84 2.66
CA ASP A 23 8.98 -10.56 3.90
C ASP A 23 9.06 -9.60 5.09
N LEU A 24 9.70 -8.45 4.91
CA LEU A 24 9.78 -7.40 5.94
C LEU A 24 8.38 -6.91 6.36
N VAL A 25 7.49 -6.62 5.39
CA VAL A 25 6.15 -6.12 5.71
C VAL A 25 5.32 -7.19 6.41
N VAL A 26 5.44 -8.45 5.99
CA VAL A 26 4.78 -9.59 6.65
C VAL A 26 5.25 -9.74 8.09
N GLU A 27 6.57 -9.73 8.33
CA GLU A 27 7.14 -9.82 9.67
C GLU A 27 6.66 -8.68 10.58
N LEU A 28 6.68 -7.44 10.08
CA LEU A 28 6.22 -6.27 10.84
C LEU A 28 4.72 -6.34 11.14
N ALA A 29 3.91 -6.79 10.18
CA ALA A 29 2.47 -6.99 10.40
C ALA A 29 2.20 -8.06 11.47
N GLN A 30 2.95 -9.17 11.44
CA GLN A 30 2.84 -10.22 12.45
C GLN A 30 3.28 -9.75 13.84
N GLN A 31 4.40 -9.01 13.93
CA GLN A 31 4.90 -8.44 15.18
C GLN A 31 3.93 -7.42 15.78
N ALA A 32 3.37 -6.54 14.94
CA ALA A 32 2.35 -5.60 15.37
C ALA A 32 1.10 -6.34 15.86
N GLY A 33 0.69 -7.40 15.17
CA GLY A 33 -0.51 -8.18 15.44
C GLY A 33 -1.80 -7.39 15.19
N GLY A 34 -2.93 -8.09 15.13
CA GLY A 34 -4.23 -7.48 14.83
C GLY A 34 -4.40 -7.10 13.35
N ASP A 35 -5.31 -6.16 13.09
CA ASP A 35 -5.65 -5.75 11.73
C ASP A 35 -4.67 -4.67 11.22
N ALA A 36 -4.35 -4.72 9.92
CA ALA A 36 -3.42 -3.82 9.23
C ALA A 36 -4.10 -2.98 8.13
N LEU A 37 -3.50 -1.84 7.80
CA LEU A 37 -3.96 -0.93 6.74
C LEU A 37 -2.88 -0.75 5.67
N GLU A 38 -3.20 -1.03 4.41
CA GLU A 38 -2.34 -0.72 3.27
C GLU A 38 -2.85 0.51 2.51
N LEU A 39 -1.97 1.49 2.30
CA LEU A 39 -2.25 2.70 1.55
C LEU A 39 -1.69 2.58 0.12
N GLY A 40 -2.59 2.56 -0.86
CA GLY A 40 -2.31 2.30 -2.28
C GLY A 40 -1.99 0.85 -2.52
N CYS A 41 -2.92 -0.05 -2.17
CA CYS A 41 -2.70 -1.49 -2.22
C CYS A 41 -2.62 -2.06 -3.64
N GLY A 42 -3.04 -1.30 -4.66
CA GLY A 42 -3.01 -1.70 -6.07
C GLY A 42 -3.60 -3.08 -6.31
N THR A 43 -2.85 -3.96 -6.98
CA THR A 43 -3.25 -5.34 -7.27
C THR A 43 -3.05 -6.30 -6.09
N GLY A 44 -2.76 -5.80 -4.89
CA GLY A 44 -2.57 -6.58 -3.68
C GLY A 44 -1.23 -7.31 -3.60
N ARG A 45 -0.17 -6.76 -4.20
CA ARG A 45 1.19 -7.37 -4.21
C ARG A 45 1.68 -7.73 -2.81
N VAL A 46 1.49 -6.83 -1.84
CA VAL A 46 1.88 -7.03 -0.43
C VAL A 46 0.66 -7.37 0.43
N LEU A 47 -0.51 -6.80 0.12
CA LEU A 47 -1.78 -7.13 0.78
C LEU A 47 -2.04 -8.63 0.89
N VAL A 48 -1.89 -9.36 -0.22
CA VAL A 48 -2.23 -10.78 -0.30
C VAL A 48 -1.28 -11.63 0.56
N PRO A 49 0.06 -11.46 0.48
CA PRO A 49 0.99 -12.10 1.43
C PRO A 49 0.69 -11.82 2.90
N VAL A 50 0.37 -10.57 3.26
CA VAL A 50 0.04 -10.22 4.66
C VAL A 50 -1.25 -10.93 5.11
N ALA A 51 -2.26 -11.01 4.24
CA ALA A 51 -3.47 -11.78 4.50
C ALA A 51 -3.20 -13.29 4.62
N ALA A 52 -2.32 -13.83 3.77
CA ALA A 52 -1.91 -15.23 3.79
C ALA A 52 -1.16 -15.61 5.07
N ALA A 53 -0.37 -14.68 5.61
CA ALA A 53 0.36 -14.83 6.87
C ALA A 53 -0.52 -14.79 8.14
N GLY A 54 -1.84 -14.72 7.96
CA GLY A 54 -2.84 -14.79 9.02
C GLY A 54 -3.39 -13.44 9.48
N GLY A 55 -2.90 -12.32 8.93
CA GLY A 55 -3.42 -10.98 9.20
C GLY A 55 -4.79 -10.74 8.57
N ARG A 56 -5.51 -9.74 9.07
CA ARG A 56 -6.60 -9.08 8.34
C ARG A 56 -6.11 -7.73 7.84
N VAL A 57 -6.37 -7.42 6.57
CA VAL A 57 -5.80 -6.22 5.95
C VAL A 57 -6.90 -5.41 5.25
N THR A 58 -6.99 -4.13 5.55
CA THR A 58 -7.77 -3.19 4.75
C THR A 58 -6.85 -2.53 3.74
N GLY A 59 -7.12 -2.69 2.44
CA GLY A 59 -6.40 -2.03 1.36
C GLY A 59 -7.20 -0.86 0.80
N VAL A 60 -6.59 0.33 0.75
CA VAL A 60 -7.18 1.51 0.13
C VAL A 60 -6.47 1.81 -1.18
N ASP A 61 -7.21 1.95 -2.28
CA ASP A 61 -6.65 2.41 -3.57
C ASP A 61 -7.70 3.21 -4.35
N ALA A 62 -7.26 4.11 -5.24
CA ALA A 62 -8.15 4.93 -6.06
C ALA A 62 -8.48 4.28 -7.42
N SER A 63 -7.80 3.18 -7.78
CA SER A 63 -7.98 2.48 -9.05
C SER A 63 -8.95 1.30 -8.89
N PRO A 64 -10.19 1.39 -9.39
CA PRO A 64 -11.10 0.24 -9.39
C PRO A 64 -10.54 -0.94 -10.19
N ALA A 65 -9.81 -0.68 -11.28
CA ALA A 65 -9.23 -1.74 -12.11
C ALA A 65 -8.13 -2.54 -11.37
N LEU A 66 -7.30 -1.88 -10.56
CA LEU A 66 -6.31 -2.57 -9.72
C LEU A 66 -6.99 -3.34 -8.59
N LEU A 67 -7.99 -2.74 -7.93
CA LEU A 67 -8.77 -3.39 -6.87
C LEU A 67 -9.51 -4.64 -7.38
N ASP A 68 -9.99 -4.64 -8.62
CA ASP A 68 -10.59 -5.82 -9.23
C ASP A 68 -9.60 -6.97 -9.41
N ILE A 69 -8.33 -6.68 -9.71
CA ILE A 69 -7.27 -7.68 -9.77
C ILE A 69 -6.97 -8.20 -8.36
N ALA A 70 -6.83 -7.31 -7.38
CA ALA A 70 -6.62 -7.70 -5.98
C ALA A 70 -7.74 -8.62 -5.47
N ARG A 71 -9.01 -8.27 -5.76
CA ARG A 71 -10.17 -9.07 -5.37
C ARG A 71 -10.12 -10.48 -5.95
N ARG A 72 -9.83 -10.62 -7.24
CA ARG A 72 -9.68 -11.95 -7.87
C ARG A 72 -8.55 -12.77 -7.23
N LYS A 73 -7.41 -12.16 -6.91
CA LYS A 73 -6.32 -12.86 -6.21
C LYS A 73 -6.77 -13.35 -4.83
N LEU A 74 -7.47 -12.52 -4.06
CA LEU A 74 -8.01 -12.89 -2.76
C LEU A 74 -9.03 -14.04 -2.86
N GLU A 75 -9.91 -14.01 -3.87
CA GLU A 75 -10.88 -15.08 -4.11
C GLU A 75 -10.20 -16.40 -4.48
N THR A 76 -9.28 -16.38 -5.44
CA THR A 76 -8.55 -17.59 -5.92
C THR A 76 -7.64 -18.20 -4.87
N THR A 77 -7.16 -17.42 -3.90
CA THR A 77 -6.34 -17.90 -2.77
C THR A 77 -7.15 -18.27 -1.54
N GLY A 78 -8.49 -18.10 -1.55
CA GLY A 78 -9.34 -18.37 -0.39
C GLY A 78 -9.18 -17.36 0.75
N LEU A 79 -8.64 -16.18 0.46
CA LEU A 79 -8.32 -15.11 1.42
C LEU A 79 -9.32 -13.95 1.40
N ALA A 80 -10.42 -14.04 0.64
CA ALA A 80 -11.42 -12.98 0.56
C ALA A 80 -11.96 -12.52 1.92
N ALA A 81 -12.10 -13.42 2.91
CA ALA A 81 -12.54 -13.08 4.26
C ALA A 81 -11.45 -12.42 5.15
N ARG A 82 -10.22 -12.31 4.64
CA ARG A 82 -9.06 -11.73 5.34
C ARG A 82 -8.74 -10.32 4.87
N ALA A 83 -9.47 -9.80 3.88
CA ALA A 83 -9.16 -8.50 3.31
C ALA A 83 -10.40 -7.69 2.95
N ASP A 84 -10.35 -6.41 3.29
CA ASP A 84 -11.32 -5.41 2.85
C ASP A 84 -10.65 -4.49 1.82
N LEU A 85 -11.27 -4.32 0.66
CA LEU A 85 -10.77 -3.45 -0.40
C LEU A 85 -11.66 -2.20 -0.52
N VAL A 86 -11.06 -1.03 -0.40
CA VAL A 86 -11.74 0.26 -0.31
C VAL A 86 -11.30 1.16 -1.47
N GLU A 87 -12.24 1.50 -2.37
CA GLU A 87 -12.00 2.42 -3.47
C GLU A 87 -12.10 3.88 -2.99
N GLN A 88 -10.96 4.48 -2.61
CA GLN A 88 -10.89 5.86 -2.15
C GLN A 88 -9.55 6.51 -2.49
N ASP A 89 -9.57 7.84 -2.62
CA ASP A 89 -8.36 8.66 -2.73
C ASP A 89 -7.66 8.78 -1.37
N LEU A 90 -6.35 8.50 -1.32
CA LEU A 90 -5.56 8.54 -0.09
C LEU A 90 -5.52 9.94 0.59
N ARG A 91 -5.82 11.01 -0.14
CA ARG A 91 -5.91 12.37 0.42
C ARG A 91 -7.21 12.58 1.20
N THR A 92 -8.23 11.77 0.92
CA THR A 92 -9.58 11.90 1.49
C THR A 92 -10.13 10.63 2.14
N PHE A 93 -9.40 9.52 2.13
CA PHE A 93 -9.90 8.22 2.62
C PHE A 93 -10.33 8.24 4.08
N ASP A 94 -11.37 7.49 4.37
CA ASP A 94 -11.92 7.28 5.70
C ASP A 94 -12.53 5.88 5.74
N VAL A 95 -11.94 5.01 6.56
CA VAL A 95 -12.42 3.64 6.79
C VAL A 95 -13.23 3.56 8.09
N GLY A 96 -13.76 4.70 8.54
CA GLY A 96 -14.69 4.84 9.64
C GLY A 96 -14.06 4.63 11.02
N ALA A 97 -14.73 3.83 11.84
CA ALA A 97 -14.31 3.55 13.20
C ALA A 97 -13.15 2.54 13.30
N ALA A 98 -12.75 1.91 12.19
CA ALA A 98 -11.65 0.94 12.19
C ALA A 98 -10.34 1.59 12.66
N ARG A 99 -9.58 0.86 13.49
CA ARG A 99 -8.29 1.30 14.01
C ARG A 99 -7.26 0.17 13.91
N PHE A 100 -6.10 0.48 13.36
CA PHE A 100 -5.07 -0.50 13.01
C PHE A 100 -3.86 -0.38 13.93
N ARG A 101 -3.21 -1.51 14.19
CA ARG A 101 -1.94 -1.55 14.93
C ARG A 101 -0.75 -1.31 14.01
N PHE A 102 -0.93 -1.58 12.73
CA PHE A 102 0.06 -1.40 11.69
C PHE A 102 -0.58 -0.81 10.44
N ALA A 103 0.07 0.20 9.87
CA ALA A 103 -0.23 0.71 8.55
C ALA A 103 1.04 0.69 7.71
N PHE A 104 0.91 0.50 6.41
CA PHE A 104 2.05 0.53 5.50
C PHE A 104 1.69 1.19 4.17
N CYS A 105 2.63 1.94 3.62
CA CYS A 105 2.56 2.56 2.30
C CYS A 105 3.89 2.29 1.59
N VAL A 106 3.88 1.29 0.72
CA VAL A 106 5.08 0.73 0.08
C VAL A 106 5.13 1.08 -1.41
N SER A 107 6.13 0.57 -2.14
CA SER A 107 6.29 0.79 -3.59
C SER A 107 6.28 2.27 -4.01
N ASN A 108 6.82 3.16 -3.18
CA ASN A 108 6.87 4.60 -3.42
C ASN A 108 5.50 5.27 -3.60
N THR A 109 4.41 4.64 -3.15
CA THR A 109 3.04 5.13 -3.38
C THR A 109 2.86 6.58 -2.97
N LEU A 110 3.40 6.97 -1.80
CA LEU A 110 3.29 8.35 -1.30
C LEU A 110 3.93 9.37 -2.25
N MET A 111 4.94 8.97 -3.04
CA MET A 111 5.64 9.84 -3.97
C MET A 111 4.86 10.13 -5.26
N HIS A 112 3.77 9.42 -5.53
CA HIS A 112 2.84 9.82 -6.60
C HIS A 112 2.13 11.15 -6.28
N LEU A 113 2.14 11.56 -5.01
CA LEU A 113 1.70 12.89 -4.60
C LEU A 113 2.87 13.87 -4.68
N THR A 114 2.87 14.73 -5.69
CA THR A 114 3.94 15.72 -5.94
C THR A 114 3.83 16.97 -5.07
N ASN A 115 2.71 17.14 -4.35
CA ASN A 115 2.50 18.25 -3.42
C ASN A 115 2.72 17.80 -1.96
N PRO A 116 3.65 18.42 -1.20
CA PRO A 116 3.86 18.12 0.21
C PRO A 116 2.60 18.26 1.08
N ALA A 117 1.70 19.18 0.75
CA ALA A 117 0.43 19.33 1.45
C ALA A 117 -0.48 18.10 1.26
N ASP A 118 -0.41 17.44 0.11
CA ASP A 118 -1.16 16.23 -0.20
C ASP A 118 -0.57 15.03 0.56
N GLN A 119 0.76 14.89 0.54
CA GLN A 119 1.47 13.89 1.33
C GLN A 119 1.13 14.01 2.82
N MET A 120 1.15 15.23 3.35
CA MET A 120 0.78 15.49 4.75
C MET A 120 -0.68 15.13 5.05
N ARG A 121 -1.62 15.31 4.10
CA ARG A 121 -3.00 14.84 4.28
C ARG A 121 -3.08 13.32 4.41
N VAL A 122 -2.34 12.58 3.58
CA VAL A 122 -2.26 11.11 3.69
C VAL A 122 -1.71 10.70 5.05
N LEU A 123 -0.59 11.27 5.47
CA LEU A 123 0.05 10.93 6.74
C LEU A 123 -0.85 11.21 7.94
N ARG A 124 -1.57 12.34 7.95
CA ARG A 124 -2.56 12.65 9.01
C ARG A 124 -3.71 11.65 9.03
N ARG A 125 -4.20 11.21 7.87
CA ARG A 125 -5.26 10.21 7.79
C ARG A 125 -4.77 8.82 8.22
N ALA A 126 -3.56 8.43 7.82
CA ALA A 126 -2.92 7.21 8.30
C ALA A 126 -2.85 7.23 9.83
N HIS A 127 -2.33 8.32 10.40
CA HIS A 127 -2.24 8.51 11.85
C HIS A 127 -3.60 8.45 12.56
N HIS A 128 -4.64 9.08 12.00
CA HIS A 128 -6.00 9.04 12.55
C HIS A 128 -6.56 7.61 12.66
N HIS A 129 -6.20 6.73 11.73
CA HIS A 129 -6.65 5.34 11.71
C HIS A 129 -5.72 4.40 12.48
N LEU A 130 -4.59 4.88 13.01
CA LEU A 130 -3.76 4.08 13.91
C LEU A 130 -4.31 4.10 15.33
N GLN A 131 -4.17 2.96 16.01
CA GLN A 131 -4.34 2.87 17.46
C GLN A 131 -3.20 3.65 18.15
N PRO A 132 -3.39 4.11 19.41
CA PRO A 132 -2.28 4.57 20.23
C PRO A 132 -1.15 3.52 20.29
N GLY A 133 0.08 3.91 19.95
CA GLY A 133 1.22 3.00 19.85
C GLY A 133 1.29 2.19 18.54
N GLY A 134 0.33 2.37 17.62
CA GLY A 134 0.38 1.81 16.28
C GLY A 134 1.49 2.43 15.44
N THR A 135 1.95 1.68 14.43
CA THR A 135 3.11 2.06 13.61
C THR A 135 2.72 2.24 12.15
N LEU A 136 3.42 3.15 11.46
CA LEU A 136 3.32 3.37 10.02
C LEU A 136 4.67 3.07 9.36
N LEU A 137 4.70 2.12 8.44
CA LEU A 137 5.83 1.86 7.56
C LEU A 137 5.67 2.65 6.25
N LEU A 138 6.73 3.36 5.83
CA LEU A 138 6.78 4.06 4.55
C LEU A 138 7.99 3.56 3.75
N ALA A 139 7.77 3.12 2.52
CA ALA A 139 8.85 2.88 1.57
C ALA A 139 8.91 4.06 0.58
N LEU A 140 10.01 4.80 0.63
CA LEU A 140 10.26 5.99 -0.18
C LEU A 140 11.57 5.84 -0.93
N PHE A 141 11.68 6.52 -2.07
CA PHE A 141 12.96 6.64 -2.75
C PHE A 141 13.90 7.49 -1.89
N ASN A 142 15.03 6.91 -1.54
CA ASN A 142 16.13 7.63 -0.92
C ASN A 142 17.11 8.06 -2.01
N PRO A 143 17.18 9.36 -2.36
CA PRO A 143 18.06 9.82 -3.42
C PRO A 143 19.52 9.71 -3.01
N ASP A 144 20.29 8.96 -3.79
CA ASP A 144 21.76 9.04 -3.77
C ASP A 144 22.17 10.31 -4.53
N VAL A 145 22.30 11.41 -3.80
CA VAL A 145 22.57 12.74 -4.38
C VAL A 145 23.86 12.74 -5.22
N PRO A 146 25.01 12.22 -4.75
CA PRO A 146 26.20 12.07 -5.60
C PRO A 146 25.92 11.35 -6.93
N ARG A 147 25.24 10.20 -6.89
CA ARG A 147 24.91 9.42 -8.09
C ARG A 147 23.97 10.16 -9.04
N LEU A 148 23.01 10.93 -8.51
CA LEU A 148 22.08 11.73 -9.32
C LEU A 148 22.78 12.88 -10.04
N VAL A 149 23.84 13.46 -9.44
CA VAL A 149 24.63 14.52 -10.05
C VAL A 149 25.58 13.99 -11.13
N GLU A 150 26.09 12.75 -10.98
CA GLU A 150 26.94 12.10 -12.01
C GLU A 150 26.18 11.77 -13.31
N VAL A 151 24.87 11.51 -13.23
CA VAL A 151 24.02 11.16 -14.39
C VAL A 151 23.56 12.42 -15.17
N ALA A 152 24.04 13.61 -14.81
CA ALA A 152 23.78 14.85 -15.55
C ALA A 152 24.53 14.89 -16.90
N GLY A 153 24.07 14.07 -17.85
CA GLY A 153 24.24 14.21 -19.30
C GLY A 153 25.68 14.24 -19.84
N THR A 154 26.14 13.10 -20.36
CA THR A 154 26.96 13.08 -21.59
C THR A 154 26.06 13.16 -22.81
#